data_AF-A9SY69-F1
#
_entry.id   AF-A9SY69-F1
#
_cell.length_a   1.000
_cell.length_b   1.000
_cell.length_c   1.000
_cell.angle_alpha   90.00
_cell.angle_beta   90.00
_cell.angle_gamma   90.00
#
_symmetry.space_group_name_H-M   'P 1'
#
loop_
_entity.id
_entity.type
_entity.pdbx_description
1 polymer ?
#
loop_
_entity_poly.entity_id
_entity_poly.type
_entity_poly.pdbx_seq_one_letter_code
_entity_poly.pdbx_strand_id
1 'polypeptide(L)'
;MAIMAKSLVAFVVVLAMVYCAHAQCPAVNSYISCRPAVTTGTAPTADCCAHIQTVLAGANGPQCLCDALTSNLAKSIGVNFELASKLPQECRLNYIHNYNCKGHIVP
;
A
#
# COMPACT_ATOMS: atom_id res chain seq x y z
N MET A 1 25.69 39.99 -2.37
CA MET A 1 24.78 39.17 -1.55
C MET A 1 23.53 38.85 -2.37
N ALA A 2 23.50 37.79 -3.20
CA ALA A 2 22.26 37.36 -3.89
C ALA A 2 22.29 35.98 -4.60
N ILE A 3 23.32 35.13 -4.45
CA ILE A 3 23.42 33.90 -5.28
C ILE A 3 23.30 32.60 -4.46
N MET A 4 23.57 32.63 -3.15
CA MET A 4 23.58 31.42 -2.31
C MET A 4 22.18 30.95 -1.85
N ALA A 5 21.13 31.75 -2.03
CA ALA A 5 19.77 31.42 -1.58
C ALA A 5 18.97 30.57 -2.59
N LYS A 6 19.43 30.45 -3.85
CA LYS A 6 18.64 29.85 -4.93
C LYS A 6 18.90 28.34 -5.11
N SER A 7 20.08 27.85 -4.70
CA SER A 7 20.38 26.40 -4.67
C SER A 7 19.71 25.67 -3.50
N LEU A 8 19.49 26.34 -2.37
CA LEU A 8 18.86 25.71 -1.21
C LEU A 8 17.37 25.43 -1.47
N VAL A 9 16.68 26.34 -2.17
CA VAL A 9 15.27 26.17 -2.55
C VAL A 9 15.11 24.99 -3.52
N ALA A 10 16.00 24.84 -4.51
CA ALA A 10 15.94 23.70 -5.43
C ALA A 10 16.13 22.36 -4.71
N PHE A 11 17.05 22.26 -3.75
CA PHE A 11 17.28 21.03 -2.98
C PHE A 11 16.12 20.72 -2.02
N VAL A 12 15.53 21.72 -1.38
CA VAL A 12 14.36 21.57 -0.50
C VAL A 12 13.11 21.16 -1.29
N VAL A 13 12.92 21.67 -2.51
CA VAL A 13 11.80 21.26 -3.37
C VAL A 13 12.00 19.84 -3.88
N VAL A 14 13.22 19.41 -4.23
CA VAL A 14 13.49 18.01 -4.63
C VAL A 14 13.25 17.06 -3.46
N LEU A 15 13.62 17.43 -2.23
CA LEU A 15 13.28 16.65 -1.04
C LEU A 15 11.76 16.60 -0.81
N ALA A 16 11.03 17.71 -1.06
CA ALA A 16 9.57 17.75 -1.00
C ALA A 16 8.88 16.79 -1.99
N MET A 17 9.45 16.66 -3.19
CA MET A 17 8.98 15.73 -4.21
C MET A 17 9.26 14.25 -3.84
N VAL A 18 10.35 13.99 -3.12
CA VAL A 18 10.76 12.65 -2.65
C VAL A 18 9.94 12.20 -1.42
N TYR A 19 9.38 13.12 -0.63
CA TYR A 19 8.50 12.75 0.50
C TYR A 19 7.15 12.15 0.05
N CYS A 20 6.67 12.43 -1.17
CA CYS A 20 5.40 11.89 -1.67
C CYS A 20 5.49 10.45 -2.21
N ALA A 21 6.68 9.86 -2.33
CA ALA A 21 6.77 8.43 -2.65
C ALA A 21 6.37 7.54 -1.44
N HIS A 22 6.40 8.09 -0.22
CA HIS A 22 6.04 7.38 1.02
C HIS A 22 4.80 7.95 1.72
N ALA A 23 4.43 9.21 1.48
CA ALA A 23 3.29 9.87 2.13
C ALA A 23 1.92 9.60 1.47
N GLN A 24 1.88 8.85 0.37
CA GLN A 24 0.63 8.57 -0.37
C GLN A 24 -0.01 7.22 -0.03
N CYS A 25 0.74 6.33 0.63
CA CYS A 25 0.25 5.01 0.98
C CYS A 25 -0.21 4.99 2.44
N PRO A 26 -1.38 4.38 2.74
CA PRO A 26 -1.79 4.18 4.12
C PRO A 26 -0.76 3.35 4.87
N ALA A 27 -0.49 3.71 6.13
CA ALA A 27 0.31 2.87 7.01
C ALA A 27 -0.34 1.49 7.17
N VAL A 28 0.45 0.44 7.44
CA VAL A 28 -0.05 -0.94 7.62
C VAL A 28 -1.14 -1.05 8.70
N ASN A 29 -1.10 -0.18 9.72
CA ASN A 29 -2.12 -0.10 10.76
C ASN A 29 -3.51 0.34 10.23
N SER A 30 -3.57 1.02 9.09
CA SER A 30 -4.84 1.43 8.46
C SER A 30 -5.64 0.22 7.96
N TYR A 31 -4.98 -0.93 7.77
CA TYR A 31 -5.58 -2.18 7.32
C TYR A 31 -5.98 -3.11 8.48
N ILE A 32 -6.10 -2.59 9.71
CA ILE A 32 -6.47 -3.39 10.90
C ILE A 32 -7.75 -4.21 10.67
N SER A 33 -8.75 -3.64 9.98
CA SER A 33 -10.01 -4.31 9.65
C SER A 33 -9.84 -5.51 8.70
N CYS A 34 -8.74 -5.55 7.94
CA CYS A 34 -8.40 -6.63 7.02
C CYS A 34 -7.51 -7.70 7.65
N ARG A 35 -6.98 -7.46 8.85
CA ARG A 35 -6.03 -8.37 9.51
C ARG A 35 -6.52 -9.83 9.56
N PRO A 36 -7.74 -10.17 10.04
CA PRO A 36 -8.17 -11.56 10.10
C PRO A 36 -8.24 -12.24 8.73
N ALA A 37 -8.56 -11.49 7.66
CA ALA A 37 -8.55 -12.04 6.31
C ALA A 37 -7.14 -12.41 5.85
N VAL A 38 -6.16 -11.57 6.16
CA VAL A 38 -4.77 -11.80 5.73
C VAL A 38 -3.95 -12.68 6.68
N THR A 39 -4.42 -12.91 7.91
CA THR A 39 -3.71 -13.76 8.90
C THR A 39 -4.33 -15.14 9.07
N THR A 40 -5.67 -15.23 9.08
CA THR A 40 -6.40 -16.49 9.37
C THR A 40 -7.30 -16.95 8.22
N GLY A 41 -7.41 -16.18 7.14
CA GLY A 41 -8.25 -16.51 6.00
C GLY A 41 -9.74 -16.30 6.27
N THR A 42 -10.07 -15.53 7.32
CA THR A 42 -11.46 -15.17 7.61
C THR A 42 -12.00 -14.29 6.49
N ALA A 43 -13.29 -14.40 6.17
CA ALA A 43 -13.90 -13.52 5.17
C ALA A 43 -13.66 -12.04 5.53
N PRO A 44 -13.26 -11.19 4.57
CA PRO A 44 -13.04 -9.77 4.80
C PRO A 44 -14.36 -9.07 5.15
N THR A 45 -14.29 -8.11 6.08
CA THR A 45 -15.45 -7.28 6.43
C THR A 45 -15.75 -6.24 5.34
N ALA A 46 -16.97 -5.72 5.32
CA ALA A 46 -17.35 -4.65 4.41
C ALA A 46 -16.44 -3.41 4.56
N ASP A 47 -16.08 -3.04 5.80
CA ASP A 47 -15.14 -1.95 6.09
C ASP A 47 -13.75 -2.22 5.51
N CYS A 48 -13.25 -3.46 5.63
CA CYS A 48 -11.99 -3.85 5.01
C CYS A 48 -12.07 -3.66 3.49
N CYS A 49 -13.11 -4.19 2.84
CA CYS A 49 -13.26 -4.10 1.40
C CYS A 49 -13.41 -2.65 0.91
N ALA A 50 -14.18 -1.82 1.61
CA ALA A 50 -14.34 -0.40 1.28
C ALA A 50 -13.00 0.36 1.41
N HIS A 51 -12.20 0.03 2.43
CA HIS A 51 -10.88 0.62 2.61
C HIS A 51 -9.94 0.22 1.46
N ILE A 52 -9.87 -1.06 1.12
CA ILE A 52 -9.02 -1.56 0.03
C ILE A 52 -9.46 -0.97 -1.31
N GLN A 53 -10.77 -0.85 -1.56
CA GLN A 53 -11.29 -0.19 -2.75
C GLN A 53 -10.79 1.26 -2.85
N THR A 54 -10.84 2.00 -1.73
CA THR A 54 -10.36 3.38 -1.67
C THR A 54 -8.86 3.46 -1.97
N VAL A 55 -8.06 2.53 -1.43
CA VAL A 55 -6.62 2.47 -1.70
C VAL A 55 -6.34 2.14 -3.15
N LEU A 56 -7.00 1.12 -3.70
CA LEU A 56 -6.85 0.69 -5.10
C LEU A 56 -7.28 1.75 -6.11
N ALA A 57 -8.25 2.61 -5.75
CA ALA A 57 -8.67 3.74 -6.58
C ALA A 57 -7.61 4.86 -6.65
N GLY A 58 -6.65 4.88 -5.72
CA GLY A 58 -5.53 5.80 -5.75
C GLY A 58 -4.56 5.49 -6.89
N ALA A 59 -3.89 6.53 -7.41
CA ALA A 59 -2.95 6.40 -8.54
C ALA A 59 -1.83 5.36 -8.29
N ASN A 60 -1.42 5.19 -7.03
CA ASN A 60 -0.40 4.23 -6.60
C ASN A 60 -0.98 3.04 -5.82
N GLY A 61 -2.30 2.82 -5.87
CA GLY A 61 -3.03 1.87 -5.04
C GLY A 61 -2.43 0.46 -5.00
N PRO A 62 -2.21 -0.20 -6.16
CA PRO A 62 -1.61 -1.53 -6.21
C PRO A 62 -0.20 -1.59 -5.57
N GLN A 63 0.60 -0.55 -5.78
CA GLN A 63 1.94 -0.46 -5.20
C GLN A 63 1.88 -0.20 -3.69
N CYS A 64 1.00 0.68 -3.23
CA CYS A 64 0.78 0.93 -1.80
C CYS A 64 0.33 -0.32 -1.06
N LEU A 65 -0.57 -1.10 -1.66
CA LEU A 65 -1.01 -2.36 -1.09
C LEU A 65 0.15 -3.36 -1.05
N CYS A 66 0.91 -3.47 -2.14
CA CYS A 66 2.08 -4.33 -2.21
C CYS A 66 3.12 -3.99 -1.12
N ASP A 67 3.44 -2.71 -0.96
CA ASP A 67 4.38 -2.24 0.05
C ASP A 67 3.88 -2.51 1.46
N ALA A 68 2.58 -2.30 1.72
CA ALA A 68 1.98 -2.63 3.00
C ALA A 68 2.08 -4.13 3.32
N LEU A 69 1.79 -5.00 2.36
CA LEU A 69 1.79 -6.45 2.54
C LEU A 69 3.19 -7.05 2.66
N THR A 70 4.19 -6.44 2.02
CA THR A 70 5.58 -6.91 2.02
C THR A 70 6.45 -6.26 3.10
N SER A 71 5.91 -5.27 3.82
CA SER A 71 6.62 -4.55 4.89
C SER A 71 7.01 -5.48 6.05
N ASN A 72 8.11 -5.15 6.73
CA ASN A 72 8.56 -5.87 7.93
C ASN A 72 7.49 -5.91 9.03
N LEU A 73 6.67 -4.86 9.13
CA LEU A 73 5.56 -4.81 10.09
C LEU A 73 4.47 -5.84 9.74
N ALA A 74 4.10 -5.97 8.47
CA ALA A 74 3.14 -6.98 8.02
C ALA A 74 3.64 -8.40 8.32
N LYS A 75 4.93 -8.67 8.08
CA LYS A 75 5.56 -9.94 8.48
C LYS A 75 5.51 -10.15 10.00
N SER A 76 5.81 -9.11 10.78
CA SER A 76 5.82 -9.18 12.24
C SER A 76 4.44 -9.44 12.85
N ILE A 77 3.35 -9.02 12.20
CA ILE A 77 1.97 -9.27 12.66
C ILE A 77 1.36 -10.55 12.06
N GLY A 78 2.15 -11.34 11.33
CA GLY A 78 1.72 -12.63 10.77
C GLY A 78 0.90 -12.54 9.49
N VAL A 79 1.02 -11.47 8.71
CA VAL A 79 0.36 -11.38 7.39
C VAL A 79 0.86 -12.49 6.48
N ASN A 80 -0.06 -13.29 5.95
CA ASN A 80 0.20 -14.25 4.90
C ASN A 80 -0.05 -13.59 3.55
N PHE A 81 1.00 -13.51 2.73
CA PHE A 81 0.91 -12.88 1.41
C PHE A 81 -0.10 -13.59 0.49
N GLU A 82 -0.18 -14.92 0.54
CA GLU A 82 -1.10 -15.68 -0.31
C GLU A 82 -2.56 -15.35 0.01
N LEU A 83 -2.90 -15.25 1.29
CA LEU A 83 -4.23 -14.81 1.73
C LEU A 83 -4.49 -13.36 1.35
N ALA A 84 -3.50 -12.48 1.54
CA ALA A 84 -3.63 -11.07 1.21
C ALA A 84 -3.79 -10.79 -0.29
N SER A 85 -3.11 -11.57 -1.14
CA SER A 85 -3.19 -11.43 -2.60
C SER A 85 -4.58 -11.78 -3.16
N LYS A 86 -5.34 -12.63 -2.45
CA LYS A 86 -6.73 -13.00 -2.82
C LYS A 86 -7.76 -11.97 -2.35
N LEU A 87 -7.37 -11.03 -1.50
CA LEU A 87 -8.28 -10.09 -0.85
C LEU A 87 -9.04 -9.19 -1.85
N PRO A 88 -8.43 -8.67 -2.95
CA PRO A 88 -9.18 -7.96 -3.99
C PRO A 88 -10.27 -8.82 -4.63
N GLN A 89 -10.01 -10.11 -4.86
CA GLN A 89 -10.96 -11.06 -5.42
C GLN A 89 -12.10 -11.37 -4.42
N GLU A 90 -11.77 -11.65 -3.16
CA GLU A 90 -12.74 -11.90 -2.09
C GLU A 90 -13.67 -10.69 -1.85
N CYS A 91 -13.12 -9.48 -1.97
CA CYS A 91 -13.86 -8.22 -1.91
C CYS A 91 -14.55 -7.84 -3.23
N ARG A 92 -14.41 -8.63 -4.30
CA ARG A 92 -14.98 -8.36 -5.65
C ARG A 92 -14.61 -6.98 -6.20
N LEU A 93 -13.38 -6.55 -5.97
CA LEU A 93 -12.87 -5.25 -6.40
C LEU A 93 -12.29 -5.33 -7.81
N ASN A 94 -12.22 -4.19 -8.50
CA ASN A 94 -11.46 -4.08 -9.73
C ASN A 94 -9.98 -3.88 -9.39
N TYR A 95 -9.11 -4.76 -9.86
CA TYR A 95 -7.67 -4.70 -9.60
C TYR A 95 -6.86 -5.17 -10.81
N ILE A 96 -5.55 -4.90 -10.79
CA ILE A 96 -4.64 -5.31 -11.84
C ILE A 96 -4.29 -6.78 -11.66
N HIS A 97 -4.80 -7.63 -12.54
CA HIS A 97 -4.44 -9.04 -12.60
C HIS A 97 -2.97 -9.20 -12.99
N ASN A 98 -2.30 -10.21 -12.44
CA ASN A 98 -0.87 -10.47 -12.64
C ASN A 98 0.05 -9.31 -12.21
N TYR A 99 -0.39 -8.47 -11.26
CA TYR A 99 0.47 -7.41 -10.73
C TYR A 99 1.69 -8.03 -10.02
N ASN A 100 2.88 -7.61 -10.42
CA ASN A 100 4.13 -8.05 -9.79
C ASN A 100 4.41 -7.22 -8.55
N CYS A 101 4.13 -7.80 -7.39
CA CYS A 101 4.45 -7.26 -6.09
C CYS A 101 5.77 -7.84 -5.57
N LYS A 102 6.90 -7.19 -5.87
CA LYS A 102 8.25 -7.58 -5.38
C LYS A 102 8.58 -9.07 -5.62
N GLY A 103 8.18 -9.60 -6.76
CA GLY A 103 8.38 -11.01 -7.13
C GLY A 103 7.19 -11.92 -6.81
N HIS A 104 6.15 -11.42 -6.15
CA HIS A 104 4.90 -12.14 -5.95
C HIS A 104 3.84 -11.69 -6.96
N ILE A 105 3.17 -12.65 -7.60
CA ILE A 105 2.12 -12.35 -8.57
C ILE A 105 0.77 -12.32 -7.85
N VAL A 106 0.04 -11.21 -8.00
CA VAL A 106 -1.36 -11.11 -7.58
C VAL A 106 -2.22 -11.82 -8.63
N PRO A 107 -3.02 -12.85 -8.26
CA PRO A 107 -3.78 -13.68 -9.20
C PRO A 107 -4.88 -12.91 -9.92
#